data_AF-A0A373Q8N0-F1
#
_entry.id   AF-A0A373Q8N0-F1
#
_cell.length_a   1.000
_cell.length_b   1.000
_cell.length_c   1.000
_cell.angle_alpha   90.00
_cell.angle_beta   90.00
_cell.angle_gamma   90.00
#
_symmetry.space_group_name_H-M   'P 1'
#
loop_
_entity.id
_entity.type
_entity.pdbx_description
1 polymer ?
#
loop_
_entity_poly.entity_id
_entity_poly.type
_entity_poly.pdbx_seq_one_letter_code
_entity_poly.pdbx_strand_id
1 'polypeptide(L)'
;MMIFISSFFAKRLGPKVASFITTISIFALIPILLGFSYTHYYTTLIPLIPIYCAVFFYIASNKINILAVILCVIMAFPLANYFVQSESNIVHYSKKLYSQNHPAKTSDVYSDIYYSAKQLSSRIPDEDKDSVYCYDISATWLLQADIMPCFKIFILQEWWSEMYPEFGRQINQMMLEKQPKWVVIHNIDIVNSKQFMNIINNNYELVDEYSYDRLYKLKTQ
;
A
#
# COMPACT_ATOMS: atom_id res chain seq x y z
N MET A 1 -2.02 28.49 -17.44
CA MET A 1 -2.76 28.51 -16.16
C MET A 1 -1.83 28.65 -14.94
N MET A 2 -0.79 27.81 -14.79
CA MET A 2 0.21 27.92 -13.70
C MET A 2 0.96 29.26 -13.61
N ILE A 3 1.28 29.89 -14.75
CA ILE A 3 2.01 31.19 -14.82
C ILE A 3 1.16 32.35 -14.26
N PHE A 4 -0.17 32.25 -14.37
CA PHE A 4 -1.10 33.26 -13.87
C PHE A 4 -1.30 33.17 -12.36
N ILE A 5 -1.26 31.95 -11.81
CA ILE A 5 -1.40 31.69 -10.38
C ILE A 5 -0.17 32.21 -9.63
N SER A 6 1.06 31.90 -10.09
CA SER A 6 2.28 32.35 -9.40
C SER A 6 2.44 33.88 -9.38
N SER A 7 2.07 34.56 -10.46
CA SER A 7 2.17 36.02 -10.58
C SER A 7 1.10 36.77 -9.77
N PHE A 8 -0.10 36.19 -9.61
CA PHE A 8 -1.16 36.76 -8.78
C PHE A 8 -0.86 36.65 -7.27
N PHE A 9 -0.33 35.51 -6.84
CA PHE A 9 -0.05 35.25 -5.42
C PHE A 9 1.17 36.02 -4.91
N ALA A 10 2.20 36.17 -5.74
CA ALA A 10 3.47 36.71 -5.26
C ALA A 10 3.49 38.24 -5.06
N LYS A 11 2.59 39.00 -5.70
CA LYS A 11 2.41 40.44 -5.43
C LYS A 11 1.72 40.74 -4.09
N ARG A 12 1.02 39.77 -3.47
CA ARG A 12 0.09 40.02 -2.36
C ARG A 12 0.53 39.46 -1.02
N LEU A 13 1.38 38.43 -1.00
CA LEU A 13 1.58 37.58 0.17
C LEU A 13 2.75 38.00 1.10
N GLY A 14 3.70 38.79 0.61
CA GLY A 14 4.82 39.30 1.42
C GLY A 14 5.84 38.23 1.88
N PRO A 15 7.00 38.66 2.41
CA PRO A 15 8.14 37.79 2.70
C PRO A 15 7.88 36.72 3.77
N LYS A 16 6.92 36.95 4.68
CA LYS A 16 6.56 35.97 5.72
C LYS A 16 5.89 34.72 5.14
N VAL A 17 5.01 34.90 4.15
CA VAL A 17 4.34 33.77 3.48
C VAL A 17 5.33 33.03 2.57
N ALA A 18 6.28 33.73 1.97
CA ALA A 18 7.38 33.14 1.21
C ALA A 18 8.21 32.15 2.03
N SER A 19 8.61 32.60 3.22
CA SER A 19 9.39 31.81 4.16
C SER A 19 8.58 30.58 4.61
N PHE A 20 7.30 30.76 4.94
CA PHE A 20 6.41 29.67 5.33
C PHE A 20 6.26 28.61 4.23
N ILE A 21 6.03 29.03 2.98
CA ILE A 21 5.93 28.13 1.82
C ILE A 21 7.24 27.38 1.61
N THR A 22 8.39 28.06 1.68
CA THR A 22 9.71 27.44 1.51
C THR A 22 9.98 26.40 2.61
N THR A 23 9.64 26.72 3.86
CA THR A 23 9.76 25.78 4.99
C THR A 23 8.89 24.54 4.78
N ILE A 24 7.62 24.70 4.39
CA ILE A 24 6.74 23.56 4.08
C ILE A 24 7.30 22.70 2.95
N SER A 25 7.90 23.34 1.94
CA SER A 25 8.52 22.64 0.79
C SER A 25 9.69 21.76 1.21
N ILE A 26 10.57 22.28 2.07
CA ILE A 26 11.73 21.54 2.60
C ILE A 26 11.23 20.37 3.48
N PHE A 27 10.25 20.62 4.34
CA PHE A 27 9.65 19.56 5.16
C PHE A 27 8.93 18.50 4.32
N ALA A 28 8.31 18.87 3.19
CA ALA A 28 7.70 17.93 2.27
C ALA A 28 8.73 17.11 1.46
N LEU A 29 9.92 17.66 1.21
CA LEU A 29 11.02 16.96 0.53
C LEU A 29 11.68 15.88 1.39
N ILE A 30 11.70 16.04 2.71
CA ILE A 30 12.33 15.08 3.64
C ILE A 30 11.69 13.68 3.55
N PRO A 31 10.35 13.51 3.66
CA PRO A 31 9.71 12.20 3.49
C PRO A 31 9.94 11.57 2.11
N ILE A 32 10.02 12.41 1.06
CA ILE A 32 10.30 11.96 -0.31
C ILE A 32 11.71 11.37 -0.41
N LEU A 33 12.69 12.06 0.16
CA LEU A 33 14.09 11.63 0.12
C LEU A 33 14.37 10.44 1.04
N LEU A 34 13.65 10.35 2.17
CA LEU A 34 13.79 9.26 3.13
C LEU A 34 12.94 8.02 2.78
N GLY A 35 12.16 8.07 1.69
CA GLY A 35 11.42 6.92 1.17
C GLY A 35 10.24 6.46 2.03
N PHE A 36 9.73 7.32 2.92
CA PHE A 36 8.69 6.95 3.89
C PHE A 36 7.26 6.83 3.29
N SER A 37 7.07 7.12 2.00
CA SER A 37 5.74 7.22 1.40
C SER A 37 5.53 6.29 0.21
N TYR A 38 4.30 5.80 0.09
CA TYR A 38 3.78 5.14 -1.10
C TYR A 38 3.99 6.02 -2.34
N THR A 39 4.44 5.41 -3.43
CA THR A 39 4.83 6.08 -4.68
C THR A 39 3.77 7.05 -5.21
N HIS A 40 2.48 6.72 -5.02
CA HIS A 40 1.38 7.54 -5.47
C HIS A 40 1.27 8.87 -4.72
N TYR A 41 1.75 8.99 -3.47
CA TYR A 41 1.76 10.28 -2.76
C TYR A 41 2.72 11.29 -3.40
N TYR A 42 3.76 10.82 -4.10
CA TYR A 42 4.64 11.71 -4.85
C TYR A 42 3.90 12.41 -6.00
N THR A 43 2.90 11.77 -6.62
CA THR A 43 2.11 12.43 -7.68
C THR A 43 1.41 13.70 -7.20
N THR A 44 1.10 13.80 -5.90
CA THR A 44 0.51 15.00 -5.29
C THR A 44 1.54 16.05 -4.88
N LEU A 45 2.74 15.65 -4.48
CA LEU A 45 3.81 16.56 -4.01
C LEU A 45 4.64 17.14 -5.16
N ILE A 46 4.76 16.40 -6.25
CA ILE A 46 5.62 16.72 -7.40
C ILE A 46 5.23 18.01 -8.11
N PRO A 47 3.94 18.28 -8.42
CA PRO A 47 3.54 19.55 -9.01
C PRO A 47 3.81 20.76 -8.12
N LEU A 48 3.95 20.55 -6.80
CA LEU A 48 4.20 21.63 -5.85
C LEU A 48 5.66 22.09 -5.86
N ILE A 49 6.62 21.22 -6.15
CA ILE A 49 8.06 21.57 -6.19
C ILE A 49 8.35 22.70 -7.21
N PRO A 50 7.91 22.65 -8.48
CA PRO A 50 8.08 23.75 -9.42
C PRO A 50 7.38 25.05 -8.99
N ILE A 51 6.21 24.94 -8.34
CA ILE A 51 5.47 26.08 -7.81
C ILE A 51 6.29 26.74 -6.70
N TYR A 52 6.86 25.94 -5.79
CA TYR A 52 7.70 26.43 -4.70
C TYR A 52 8.99 27.09 -5.20
N CYS A 53 9.67 26.50 -6.18
CA CYS A 53 10.84 27.12 -6.80
C CYS A 53 10.47 28.44 -7.49
N ALA A 54 9.39 28.48 -8.28
CA ALA A 54 8.95 29.70 -8.95
C ALA A 54 8.59 30.82 -7.97
N VAL A 55 7.91 30.48 -6.86
CA VAL A 55 7.57 31.43 -5.78
C VAL A 55 8.84 31.93 -5.08
N PHE A 56 9.77 31.04 -4.74
CA PHE A 56 11.04 31.42 -4.10
C PHE A 56 11.84 32.41 -4.94
N PHE A 57 12.05 32.11 -6.23
CA PHE A 57 12.85 32.96 -7.12
C PHE A 57 12.19 34.29 -7.47
N TYR A 58 10.87 34.29 -7.61
CA TYR A 58 10.11 35.53 -7.76
C TYR A 58 10.29 36.42 -6.53
N ILE A 59 10.25 35.87 -5.32
CA ILE A 59 10.35 36.67 -4.09
C ILE A 59 11.79 37.15 -3.85
N ALA A 60 12.79 36.33 -4.18
CA ALA A 60 14.19 36.68 -4.02
C ALA A 60 14.68 37.77 -4.99
N SER A 61 14.08 37.92 -6.17
CA SER A 61 14.61 38.82 -7.22
C SER A 61 13.57 39.66 -7.96
N ASN A 62 12.28 39.55 -7.60
CA ASN A 62 11.13 40.21 -8.25
C ASN A 62 11.02 39.95 -9.77
N LYS A 63 11.79 38.97 -10.28
CA LYS A 63 11.86 38.50 -11.66
C LYS A 63 12.12 37.00 -11.63
N ILE A 64 11.70 36.28 -12.67
CA ILE A 64 12.10 34.88 -12.82
C ILE A 64 13.50 34.87 -13.43
N ASN A 65 14.50 34.45 -12.65
CA ASN A 65 15.88 34.33 -13.10
C ASN A 65 16.06 33.00 -13.84
N ILE A 66 16.91 32.94 -14.87
CA ILE A 66 17.25 31.71 -15.60
C ILE A 66 17.79 30.61 -14.66
N LEU A 67 18.44 31.00 -13.56
CA LEU A 67 18.88 30.09 -12.50
C LEU A 67 17.71 29.34 -11.84
N ALA A 68 16.55 29.98 -11.74
CA ALA A 68 15.32 29.38 -11.24
C ALA A 68 14.82 28.25 -12.14
N VAL A 69 14.87 28.49 -13.46
CA VAL A 69 14.47 27.54 -14.48
C VAL A 69 15.43 26.35 -14.47
N ILE A 70 16.73 26.60 -14.37
CA ILE A 70 17.75 25.55 -14.29
C ILE A 70 17.53 24.68 -13.04
N LEU A 71 17.24 25.28 -11.87
CA LEU A 71 16.95 24.53 -10.65
C LEU A 71 15.66 23.70 -10.75
N CYS A 72 14.59 24.24 -11.34
CA CYS A 72 13.37 23.46 -11.61
C CYS A 72 13.65 22.24 -12.51
N VAL A 73 14.47 22.41 -13.55
CA VAL A 73 14.84 21.32 -14.47
C VAL A 73 15.73 20.28 -13.80
N ILE A 74 16.71 20.72 -13.00
CA ILE A 74 17.58 19.83 -12.21
C ILE A 74 16.74 19.04 -11.21
N MET A 75 15.75 19.64 -10.54
CA MET A 75 14.89 18.92 -9.59
C MET A 75 13.89 17.98 -10.28
N ALA A 76 13.49 18.26 -11.52
CA ALA A 76 12.65 17.36 -12.32
C ALA A 76 13.40 16.09 -12.78
N PHE A 77 14.74 16.11 -12.84
CA PHE A 77 15.54 15.00 -13.35
C PHE A 77 15.63 13.79 -12.39
N PRO A 78 15.91 13.94 -11.08
CA PRO A 78 15.76 12.88 -10.08
C PRO A 78 14.34 12.33 -10.04
N LEU A 79 13.34 13.17 -10.35
CA LEU A 79 11.93 12.83 -10.37
C LEU A 79 11.55 11.94 -11.56
N ALA A 80 12.04 12.30 -12.75
CA ALA A 80 11.91 11.48 -13.94
C ALA A 80 12.63 10.14 -13.75
N ASN A 81 13.85 10.15 -13.19
CA ASN A 81 14.57 8.92 -12.86
C ASN A 81 13.86 8.10 -11.78
N TYR A 82 13.23 8.74 -10.80
CA TYR A 82 12.44 8.06 -9.78
C TYR A 82 11.23 7.37 -10.41
N PHE A 83 10.45 8.02 -11.26
CA PHE A 83 9.31 7.38 -11.95
C PHE A 83 9.74 6.27 -12.92
N VAL A 84 10.92 6.41 -13.55
CA VAL A 84 11.51 5.35 -14.39
C VAL A 84 11.99 4.16 -13.54
N GLN A 85 12.32 4.37 -12.26
CA GLN A 85 12.78 3.33 -11.33
C GLN A 85 11.70 2.83 -10.35
N SER A 86 10.55 3.50 -10.23
CA SER A 86 9.55 3.25 -9.19
C SER A 86 8.50 2.22 -9.58
N GLU A 87 8.92 0.97 -9.79
CA GLU A 87 7.99 -0.16 -9.70
C GLU A 87 8.12 -0.97 -8.40
N SER A 88 9.16 -0.77 -7.58
CA SER A 88 9.62 -1.92 -6.80
C SER A 88 10.14 -1.64 -5.37
N ASN A 89 10.93 -0.62 -5.04
CA ASN A 89 11.92 -0.77 -3.95
C ASN A 89 11.48 -1.31 -2.55
N ILE A 90 10.42 -0.88 -1.87
CA ILE A 90 10.11 -1.44 -0.52
C ILE A 90 9.44 -2.82 -0.60
N VAL A 91 8.55 -3.02 -1.57
CA VAL A 91 7.92 -4.32 -1.86
C VAL A 91 8.90 -5.26 -2.57
N HIS A 92 9.92 -4.74 -3.23
CA HIS A 92 10.96 -5.47 -3.95
C HIS A 92 12.00 -6.05 -3.03
N TYR A 93 12.42 -5.36 -1.96
CA TYR A 93 13.38 -5.97 -1.04
C TYR A 93 12.75 -7.12 -0.23
N SER A 94 11.49 -6.98 0.20
CA SER A 94 10.75 -8.08 0.82
C SER A 94 10.41 -9.20 -0.18
N LYS A 95 9.96 -8.88 -1.40
CA LYS A 95 9.72 -9.87 -2.45
C LYS A 95 10.99 -10.54 -2.95
N LYS A 96 12.13 -9.86 -3.04
CA LYS A 96 13.41 -10.39 -3.54
C LYS A 96 14.02 -11.40 -2.58
N LEU A 97 13.96 -11.13 -1.27
CA LEU A 97 14.40 -12.08 -0.24
C LEU A 97 13.58 -13.36 -0.22
N TYR A 98 12.28 -13.29 -0.53
CA TYR A 98 11.42 -14.46 -0.65
C TYR A 98 11.51 -15.16 -2.01
N SER A 99 11.52 -14.41 -3.12
CA SER A 99 11.59 -14.94 -4.49
C SER A 99 12.92 -15.62 -4.81
N GLN A 100 13.99 -15.26 -4.10
CA GLN A 100 15.28 -15.96 -4.15
C GLN A 100 15.20 -17.39 -3.60
N ASN A 101 14.25 -17.65 -2.69
CA ASN A 101 14.05 -18.96 -2.08
C ASN A 101 12.85 -19.71 -2.68
N HIS A 102 11.91 -19.02 -3.35
CA HIS A 102 10.70 -19.61 -3.95
C HIS A 102 10.33 -18.89 -5.26
N PRO A 103 10.83 -19.33 -6.43
CA PRO A 103 10.57 -18.66 -7.69
C PRO A 103 9.08 -18.77 -8.09
N ALA A 104 8.38 -17.64 -8.13
CA ALA A 104 7.05 -17.54 -8.72
C ALA A 104 7.13 -17.78 -10.24
N LYS A 105 6.11 -18.45 -10.81
CA LYS A 105 6.07 -18.80 -12.25
C LYS A 105 5.76 -17.61 -13.16
N THR A 106 5.37 -16.45 -12.63
CA THR A 106 4.99 -15.26 -13.41
C THR A 106 5.46 -13.99 -12.67
N SER A 107 6.07 -13.04 -13.37
CA SER A 107 6.76 -11.89 -12.79
C SER A 107 5.88 -10.68 -12.46
N ASP A 108 4.54 -10.79 -12.56
CA ASP A 108 3.61 -9.69 -12.34
C ASP A 108 2.72 -9.95 -11.09
N VAL A 109 2.70 -8.98 -10.18
CA VAL A 109 1.93 -9.03 -8.94
C VAL A 109 0.43 -9.17 -9.20
N TYR A 110 -0.09 -8.53 -10.26
CA TYR A 110 -1.50 -8.67 -10.62
C TYR A 110 -1.81 -10.06 -11.16
N SER A 111 -0.84 -10.66 -11.87
CA SER A 111 -0.94 -12.04 -12.30
C SER A 111 -0.94 -13.00 -11.11
N ASP A 112 -0.12 -12.76 -10.08
CA ASP A 112 -0.07 -13.61 -8.89
C ASP A 112 -1.39 -13.57 -8.09
N ILE A 113 -2.00 -12.39 -7.91
CA ILE A 113 -3.32 -12.27 -7.26
C ILE A 113 -4.37 -13.03 -8.06
N TYR A 114 -4.37 -12.89 -9.40
CA TYR A 114 -5.31 -13.60 -10.27
C TYR A 114 -5.16 -15.12 -10.20
N TYR A 115 -3.93 -15.63 -10.29
CA TYR A 115 -3.68 -17.06 -10.23
C TYR A 115 -3.93 -17.63 -8.84
N SER A 116 -3.59 -16.90 -7.78
CA SER A 116 -3.95 -17.25 -6.40
C SER A 116 -5.46 -17.35 -6.26
N ALA A 117 -6.20 -16.30 -6.63
CA ALA A 117 -7.66 -16.28 -6.54
C ALA A 117 -8.27 -17.43 -7.31
N LYS A 118 -7.84 -17.64 -8.56
CA LYS A 118 -8.35 -18.72 -9.42
C LYS A 118 -8.02 -20.12 -8.87
N GLN A 119 -6.80 -20.36 -8.40
CA GLN A 119 -6.39 -21.68 -7.89
C GLN A 119 -7.09 -21.98 -6.57
N LEU A 120 -6.97 -21.10 -5.58
CA LEU A 120 -7.46 -21.35 -4.24
C LEU A 120 -9.00 -21.36 -4.20
N SER A 121 -9.68 -20.44 -4.89
CA SER A 121 -11.15 -20.46 -4.93
C SER A 121 -11.72 -21.70 -5.62
N SER A 122 -10.99 -22.32 -6.56
CA SER A 122 -11.43 -23.57 -7.20
C SER A 122 -11.56 -24.76 -6.24
N ARG A 123 -10.98 -24.65 -5.03
CA ARG A 123 -11.10 -25.66 -3.96
C ARG A 123 -12.31 -25.45 -3.07
N ILE A 124 -12.94 -24.28 -3.13
CA ILE A 124 -14.06 -23.89 -2.28
C ILE A 124 -15.35 -24.23 -3.03
N PRO A 125 -16.22 -25.10 -2.49
CA PRO A 125 -17.52 -25.39 -3.07
C PRO A 125 -18.40 -24.14 -3.16
N ASP A 126 -19.25 -24.04 -4.18
CA ASP A 126 -20.12 -22.87 -4.38
C ASP A 126 -21.07 -22.66 -3.19
N GLU A 127 -21.54 -23.75 -2.57
CA GLU A 127 -22.39 -23.73 -1.37
C GLU A 127 -21.68 -23.24 -0.10
N ASP A 128 -20.35 -23.15 -0.11
CA ASP A 128 -19.55 -22.71 1.03
C ASP A 128 -19.03 -21.27 0.89
N LYS A 129 -19.28 -20.60 -0.25
CA LYS A 129 -18.76 -19.26 -0.55
C LYS A 129 -19.22 -18.18 0.44
N ASP A 130 -20.36 -18.37 1.10
CA ASP A 130 -20.87 -17.48 2.15
C ASP A 130 -20.17 -17.66 3.51
N SER A 131 -19.31 -18.68 3.63
CA SER A 131 -18.56 -19.06 4.83
C SER A 131 -17.04 -19.00 4.63
N VAL A 132 -16.60 -18.07 3.78
CA VAL A 132 -15.18 -17.82 3.52
C VAL A 132 -14.74 -16.55 4.25
N TYR A 133 -13.73 -16.70 5.11
CA TYR A 133 -13.06 -15.60 5.78
C TYR A 133 -11.70 -15.34 5.15
N CYS A 134 -11.39 -14.08 4.88
CA CYS A 134 -10.10 -13.70 4.33
C CYS A 134 -9.34 -12.81 5.32
N TYR A 135 -8.10 -13.19 5.61
CA TYR A 135 -7.20 -12.51 6.55
C TYR A 135 -6.04 -11.87 5.79
N ASP A 136 -5.97 -10.53 5.85
CA ASP A 136 -4.96 -9.69 5.18
C ASP A 136 -4.80 -9.90 3.68
N ILE A 137 -5.84 -10.40 3.03
CA ILE A 137 -5.85 -10.58 1.58
C ILE A 137 -6.15 -9.27 0.84
N SER A 138 -5.72 -9.20 -0.42
CA SER A 138 -6.09 -8.10 -1.31
C SER A 138 -7.60 -8.11 -1.59
N ALA A 139 -8.26 -6.95 -1.55
CA ALA A 139 -9.65 -6.82 -1.98
C ALA A 139 -9.87 -7.28 -3.45
N THR A 140 -8.84 -7.15 -4.30
CA THR A 140 -8.88 -7.64 -5.68
C THR A 140 -9.00 -9.16 -5.75
N TRP A 141 -8.43 -9.89 -4.78
CA TRP A 141 -8.53 -11.35 -4.70
C TRP A 141 -9.99 -11.77 -4.52
N LEU A 142 -10.74 -11.12 -3.62
CA LEU A 142 -12.16 -11.39 -3.37
C LEU A 142 -13.01 -11.17 -4.63
N LEU A 143 -12.73 -10.09 -5.37
CA LEU A 143 -13.40 -9.79 -6.64
C LEU A 143 -13.12 -10.85 -7.71
N GLN A 144 -11.88 -11.32 -7.80
CA GLN A 144 -11.49 -12.33 -8.79
C GLN A 144 -11.98 -13.74 -8.43
N ALA A 145 -12.08 -14.05 -7.13
CA ALA A 145 -12.62 -15.30 -6.62
C ALA A 145 -14.15 -15.36 -6.66
N ASP A 146 -14.82 -14.23 -6.91
CA ASP A 146 -16.28 -14.09 -6.80
C ASP A 146 -16.80 -14.53 -5.42
N ILE A 147 -16.13 -14.04 -4.37
CA ILE A 147 -16.43 -14.36 -2.96
C ILE A 147 -16.69 -13.06 -2.21
N MET A 148 -17.84 -13.01 -1.53
CA MET A 148 -18.12 -11.98 -0.53
C MET A 148 -17.61 -12.48 0.84
N PRO A 149 -16.77 -11.71 1.56
CA PRO A 149 -16.27 -12.14 2.85
C PRO A 149 -17.41 -12.32 3.85
N CYS A 150 -17.40 -13.43 4.59
CA CYS A 150 -18.42 -13.76 5.59
C CYS A 150 -18.40 -12.84 6.83
N PHE A 151 -17.44 -11.92 6.89
CA PHE A 151 -17.27 -10.96 7.97
C PHE A 151 -16.80 -9.61 7.46
N LYS A 152 -17.27 -8.53 8.11
CA LYS A 152 -17.01 -7.13 7.71
C LYS A 152 -15.54 -6.71 7.79
N ILE A 153 -14.72 -7.44 8.56
CA ILE A 153 -13.30 -7.16 8.75
C ILE A 153 -12.51 -8.11 7.86
N PHE A 154 -12.11 -7.67 6.67
CA PHE A 154 -11.54 -8.56 5.65
C PHE A 154 -10.27 -8.03 4.94
N ILE A 155 -9.78 -6.84 5.32
CA ILE A 155 -8.53 -6.26 4.82
C ILE A 155 -7.76 -5.55 5.94
N LEU A 156 -6.42 -5.55 5.84
CA LEU A 156 -5.49 -4.81 6.72
C LEU A 156 -5.58 -5.19 8.21
N GLN A 157 -6.02 -6.41 8.51
CA GLN A 157 -6.26 -6.89 9.87
C GLN A 157 -5.03 -6.79 10.78
N GLU A 158 -3.83 -7.17 10.32
CA GLU A 158 -2.60 -7.03 11.10
C GLU A 158 -2.34 -5.57 11.47
N TRP A 159 -2.42 -4.66 10.49
CA TRP A 159 -2.16 -3.24 10.72
C TRP A 159 -3.19 -2.59 11.65
N TRP A 160 -4.48 -2.91 11.47
CA TRP A 160 -5.54 -2.42 12.37
C TRP A 160 -5.44 -3.01 13.77
N SER A 161 -5.02 -4.28 13.89
CA SER A 161 -4.86 -4.94 15.19
C SER A 161 -3.66 -4.40 15.97
N GLU A 162 -2.59 -4.01 15.28
CA GLU A 162 -1.44 -3.33 15.89
C GLU A 162 -1.83 -1.97 16.44
N MET A 163 -2.56 -1.16 15.66
CA MET A 163 -2.99 0.18 16.05
C MET A 163 -4.12 0.16 17.08
N TYR A 164 -5.01 -0.83 17.02
CA TYR A 164 -6.21 -0.95 17.85
C TYR A 164 -6.38 -2.39 18.33
N PRO A 165 -5.80 -2.76 19.50
CA PRO A 165 -5.84 -4.14 20.00
C PRO A 165 -7.24 -4.74 20.19
N GLU A 166 -8.26 -3.91 20.41
CA GLU A 166 -9.68 -4.34 20.46
C GLU A 166 -10.14 -4.94 19.12
N PHE A 167 -9.61 -4.45 18.01
CA PHE A 167 -9.92 -4.95 16.68
C PHE A 167 -9.44 -6.40 16.50
N GLY A 168 -8.20 -6.68 16.91
CA GLY A 168 -7.65 -8.04 16.93
C GLY A 168 -8.45 -8.98 17.84
N ARG A 169 -8.91 -8.50 19.00
CA ARG A 169 -9.81 -9.28 19.88
C ARG A 169 -11.13 -9.64 19.20
N GLN A 170 -11.75 -8.69 18.51
CA GLN A 170 -13.01 -8.93 17.78
C GLN A 170 -12.83 -9.97 16.66
N ILE A 171 -11.70 -9.94 15.95
CA ILE A 171 -11.39 -10.96 14.94
C ILE A 171 -11.26 -12.33 15.59
N ASN A 172 -10.48 -12.45 16.66
CA ASN A 172 -10.29 -13.72 17.37
C ASN A 172 -11.62 -14.26 17.92
N GLN A 173 -12.45 -13.40 18.49
CA GLN A 173 -13.78 -13.77 18.98
C GLN A 173 -14.68 -14.28 17.84
N MET A 174 -14.71 -13.56 16.71
CA MET A 174 -15.46 -13.98 15.53
C MET A 174 -15.01 -15.35 15.03
N MET A 175 -13.70 -15.60 14.96
CA MET A 175 -13.14 -16.88 14.53
C MET A 175 -13.55 -18.05 15.43
N LEU A 176 -13.76 -17.80 16.73
CA LEU A 176 -14.21 -18.80 17.71
C LEU A 176 -15.73 -19.03 17.65
N GLU A 177 -16.51 -17.96 17.46
CA GLU A 177 -17.98 -18.00 17.50
C GLU A 177 -18.59 -18.47 16.18
N LYS A 178 -18.13 -17.91 15.05
CA LYS A 178 -18.71 -18.17 13.73
C LYS A 178 -18.08 -19.37 13.04
N GLN A 179 -16.80 -19.63 13.31
CA GLN A 179 -16.00 -20.70 12.70
C GLN A 179 -16.25 -20.83 11.18
N PRO A 180 -15.81 -19.83 10.38
CA PRO A 180 -15.92 -19.90 8.93
C PRO A 180 -15.45 -21.26 8.41
N LYS A 181 -16.15 -21.85 7.43
CA LYS A 181 -15.73 -23.15 6.88
C LYS A 181 -14.36 -23.06 6.20
N TRP A 182 -14.06 -21.91 5.62
CA TRP A 182 -12.84 -21.67 4.86
C TRP A 182 -12.15 -20.39 5.33
N VAL A 183 -10.83 -20.43 5.39
CA VAL A 183 -10.00 -19.26 5.72
C VAL A 183 -8.90 -19.12 4.69
N VAL A 184 -8.78 -17.94 4.09
CA VAL A 184 -7.66 -17.60 3.21
C VAL A 184 -6.78 -16.58 3.92
N ILE A 185 -5.49 -16.87 4.05
CA ILE A 185 -4.53 -16.01 4.75
C ILE A 185 -3.46 -15.58 3.76
N HIS A 186 -3.28 -14.26 3.60
CA HIS A 186 -2.13 -13.74 2.89
C HIS A 186 -0.91 -13.74 3.80
N ASN A 187 0.17 -14.36 3.34
CA ASN A 187 1.49 -14.35 3.98
C ASN A 187 1.42 -14.69 5.49
N ILE A 188 1.20 -15.96 5.83
CA ILE A 188 1.06 -16.39 7.23
C ILE A 188 2.28 -16.04 8.11
N ASP A 189 3.44 -15.87 7.49
CA ASP A 189 4.72 -15.65 8.18
C ASP A 189 4.82 -14.24 8.78
N ILE A 190 3.92 -13.31 8.40
CA ILE A 190 3.85 -11.94 8.96
C ILE A 190 2.68 -11.74 9.93
N VAL A 191 1.92 -12.80 10.23
CA VAL A 191 0.80 -12.74 11.18
C VAL A 191 1.34 -12.66 12.61
N ASN A 192 1.09 -11.55 13.30
CA ASN A 192 1.60 -11.32 14.66
C ASN A 192 0.65 -11.85 15.74
N SER A 193 -0.64 -12.02 15.42
CA SER A 193 -1.64 -12.50 16.37
C SER A 193 -1.43 -13.98 16.73
N LYS A 194 -0.76 -14.22 17.87
CA LYS A 194 -0.57 -15.59 18.41
C LYS A 194 -1.88 -16.33 18.63
N GLN A 195 -2.92 -15.63 19.09
CA GLN A 195 -4.22 -16.24 19.33
C GLN A 195 -4.89 -16.65 18.01
N PHE A 196 -4.86 -15.80 16.99
CA PHE A 196 -5.37 -16.14 15.67
C PHE A 196 -4.64 -17.36 15.12
N MET A 197 -3.30 -17.38 15.17
CA MET A 197 -2.50 -18.52 14.74
C MET A 197 -2.81 -19.81 15.51
N ASN A 198 -3.05 -19.73 16.82
CA ASN A 198 -3.50 -20.89 17.58
C ASN A 198 -4.86 -21.41 17.10
N ILE A 199 -5.80 -20.52 16.76
CA ILE A 199 -7.10 -20.92 16.20
C ILE A 199 -6.90 -21.63 14.86
N ILE A 200 -6.09 -21.07 13.96
CA ILE A 200 -5.80 -21.67 12.65
C ILE A 200 -5.16 -23.05 12.82
N ASN A 201 -4.09 -23.16 13.60
CA ASN A 201 -3.36 -24.42 13.77
C ASN A 201 -4.20 -25.54 14.41
N ASN A 202 -5.04 -25.18 15.39
CA ASN A 202 -5.84 -26.15 16.13
C ASN A 202 -7.08 -26.57 15.36
N ASN A 203 -7.80 -25.61 14.77
CA ASN A 203 -9.15 -25.85 14.26
C ASN A 203 -9.20 -26.03 12.75
N TYR A 204 -8.15 -25.64 12.01
CA TYR A 204 -8.15 -25.67 10.56
C TYR A 204 -7.00 -26.52 10.01
N GLU A 205 -7.20 -27.08 8.82
CA GLU A 205 -6.20 -27.82 8.05
C GLU A 205 -5.87 -27.08 6.76
N LEU A 206 -4.60 -27.13 6.35
CA LEU A 206 -4.14 -26.53 5.09
C LEU A 206 -4.62 -27.40 3.92
N VAL A 207 -5.31 -26.78 2.96
CA VAL A 207 -5.86 -27.48 1.77
C VAL A 207 -5.02 -27.22 0.52
N ASP A 208 -4.63 -25.96 0.29
CA ASP A 208 -3.85 -25.57 -0.89
C ASP A 208 -3.09 -24.27 -0.58
N GLU A 209 -2.05 -23.99 -1.36
CA GLU A 209 -1.24 -22.77 -1.26
C GLU A 209 -0.82 -22.27 -2.63
N TYR A 210 -0.75 -20.95 -2.76
CA TYR A 210 -0.21 -20.29 -3.95
C TYR A 210 0.64 -19.09 -3.52
N SER A 211 1.93 -19.15 -3.81
CA SER A 211 2.86 -18.09 -3.41
C SER A 211 2.76 -17.83 -1.90
N TYR A 212 2.30 -16.65 -1.48
CA TYR A 212 2.10 -16.29 -0.08
C TYR A 212 0.71 -16.65 0.48
N ASP A 213 -0.26 -16.95 -0.38
CA ASP A 213 -1.64 -17.16 0.03
C ASP A 213 -1.86 -18.63 0.39
N ARG A 214 -2.46 -18.86 1.55
CA ARG A 214 -2.73 -20.20 2.06
C ARG A 214 -4.23 -20.36 2.32
N LEU A 215 -4.80 -21.45 1.82
CA LEU A 215 -6.20 -21.82 2.00
C LEU A 215 -6.33 -22.90 3.06
N TYR A 216 -7.16 -22.62 4.04
CA TYR A 216 -7.46 -23.51 5.17
C TYR A 216 -8.94 -23.89 5.19
N LYS A 217 -9.22 -25.11 5.64
CA LYS A 217 -10.57 -25.63 5.88
C LYS A 217 -10.76 -25.98 7.34
N LEU A 218 -11.94 -25.69 7.88
CA LEU A 218 -12.31 -26.09 9.24
C LEU A 218 -12.29 -27.62 9.35
N LYS A 219 -11.58 -28.16 10.36
CA LYS A 219 -11.55 -29.59 10.64
C LYS A 219 -12.94 -30.06 11.05
N THR A 220 -13.42 -31.12 10.42
CA THR A 220 -14.61 -31.85 10.89
C THR A 220 -14.28 -32.47 12.25
N GLN A 221 -15.09 -32.18 13.26
CA GLN A 221 -15.05 -32.85 14.57
C GLN A 221 -15.55 -34.29 14.47
#